data_AF-A0A525KZ42-F1
#
_entry.id   AF-A0A525KZ42-F1
#
_cell.length_a   1.000
_cell.length_b   1.000
_cell.length_c   1.000
_cell.angle_alpha   90.00
_cell.angle_beta   90.00
_cell.angle_gamma   90.00
#
_symmetry.space_group_name_H-M   'P 1'
#
loop_
_entity.id
_entity.type
_entity.pdbx_description
1 polymer ?
#
loop_
_entity_poly.entity_id
_entity_poly.type
_entity_poly.pdbx_seq_one_letter_code
_entity_poly.pdbx_strand_id
1 'polypeptide(L)'
;MKVAAIGLAILGLAVAGSAAASSRVTDVDYLRANRCKGLAVGMGADAAGFTSFIKTEGVSRLDVILQRGDEEFTRAKRQAANANLKDKLAAELNGPCAAYMTGSGQAMAGGASAATAAH
;
A
#
# COMPACT_ATOMS: atom_id res chain seq x y z
N MET A 1 -44.76 -13.98 -24.16
CA MET A 1 -43.93 -14.66 -23.14
C MET A 1 -42.54 -14.05 -23.19
N LYS A 2 -42.05 -13.60 -22.03
CA LYS A 2 -40.93 -12.66 -21.83
C LYS A 2 -39.59 -13.33 -22.17
N VAL A 3 -38.78 -12.71 -23.02
CA VAL A 3 -37.37 -13.07 -23.22
C VAL A 3 -36.57 -12.61 -22.00
N ALA A 4 -36.04 -13.56 -21.23
CA ALA A 4 -35.14 -13.29 -20.12
C ALA A 4 -33.69 -13.44 -20.58
N ALA A 5 -33.05 -12.31 -20.87
CA ALA A 5 -31.60 -12.22 -20.97
C ALA A 5 -31.03 -12.31 -19.55
N ILE A 6 -30.33 -13.39 -19.24
CA ILE A 6 -29.49 -13.48 -18.03
C ILE A 6 -28.05 -13.49 -18.54
N GLY A 7 -27.49 -12.28 -18.65
CA GLY A 7 -26.06 -12.09 -18.84
C GLY A 7 -25.35 -12.49 -17.55
N LEU A 8 -24.42 -13.45 -17.66
CA LEU A 8 -23.50 -13.83 -16.61
C LEU A 8 -22.68 -12.61 -16.19
N ALA A 9 -23.02 -12.03 -15.04
CA ALA A 9 -22.16 -11.11 -14.34
C ALA A 9 -20.94 -11.89 -13.83
N ILE A 10 -19.78 -11.59 -14.43
CA ILE A 10 -18.48 -12.09 -14.00
C ILE A 10 -18.25 -11.52 -12.60
N LEU A 11 -18.35 -12.38 -11.59
CA LEU A 11 -17.90 -12.10 -10.23
C LEU A 11 -16.40 -11.83 -10.29
N GLY A 12 -16.04 -10.55 -10.34
CA GLY A 12 -14.68 -10.11 -10.04
C GLY A 12 -14.43 -10.44 -8.58
N LEU A 13 -13.78 -11.58 -8.31
CA LEU A 13 -13.18 -11.86 -7.02
C LEU A 13 -12.07 -10.84 -6.81
N ALA A 14 -12.44 -9.67 -6.29
CA ALA A 14 -11.56 -8.92 -5.40
C ALA A 14 -11.45 -9.75 -4.11
N VAL A 15 -10.69 -10.85 -4.16
CA VAL A 15 -10.00 -11.34 -2.98
C VAL A 15 -8.96 -10.28 -2.68
N ALA A 16 -9.41 -9.22 -1.99
CA ALA A 16 -8.59 -8.58 -0.98
C ALA A 16 -8.28 -9.71 0.00
N GLY A 17 -7.21 -10.45 -0.27
CA GLY A 17 -6.67 -11.38 0.67
C GLY A 17 -6.33 -10.57 1.90
N SER A 18 -7.22 -10.60 2.90
CA SER A 18 -6.85 -10.42 4.29
C SER A 18 -5.93 -11.58 4.62
N ALA A 19 -4.71 -11.53 4.10
CA ALA A 19 -3.61 -12.29 4.64
C ALA A 19 -3.51 -11.79 6.09
N ALA A 20 -4.05 -12.60 7.00
CA ALA A 20 -3.83 -12.50 8.43
C ALA A 20 -2.33 -12.77 8.65
N ALA A 21 -1.50 -11.82 8.26
CA ALA A 21 -0.08 -11.84 8.49
C ALA A 21 0.12 -11.39 9.93
N SER A 22 0.94 -12.16 10.65
CA SER A 22 1.55 -11.76 11.92
C SER A 22 1.86 -10.26 11.91
N SER A 23 1.66 -9.56 13.02
CA SER A 23 1.88 -8.11 13.21
C SER A 23 3.35 -7.66 13.04
N ARG A 24 4.16 -8.40 12.28
CA ARG A 24 5.58 -8.18 12.00
C ARG A 24 5.73 -7.75 10.56
N VAL A 25 6.42 -6.64 10.36
CA VAL A 25 6.71 -6.10 9.03
C VAL A 25 7.64 -7.04 8.28
N THR A 26 7.18 -7.57 7.14
CA THR A 26 7.96 -8.49 6.32
C THR A 26 8.95 -7.76 5.42
N ASP A 27 9.91 -8.47 4.82
CA ASP A 27 10.79 -7.88 3.79
C ASP A 27 10.00 -7.34 2.60
N VAL A 28 8.89 -7.99 2.26
CA VAL A 28 7.99 -7.54 1.19
C VAL A 28 7.35 -6.20 1.56
N ASP A 29 6.96 -6.01 2.82
CA ASP A 29 6.41 -4.73 3.29
C ASP A 29 7.46 -3.62 3.26
N TYR A 30 8.70 -3.92 3.65
CA TYR A 30 9.81 -2.98 3.55
C TYR A 30 10.09 -2.55 2.12
N LEU A 31 10.12 -3.49 1.17
CA LEU A 31 10.32 -3.18 -0.24
C LEU A 31 9.14 -2.38 -0.82
N ARG A 32 7.89 -2.71 -0.44
CA ARG A 32 6.70 -1.94 -0.83
C ARG A 32 6.73 -0.52 -0.27
N ALA A 33 7.12 -0.34 0.99
CA ALA A 33 7.27 1.00 1.56
C ALA A 33 8.30 1.85 0.81
N ASN A 34 9.44 1.26 0.40
CA ASN A 34 10.43 1.95 -0.43
C ASN A 34 9.89 2.33 -1.82
N ARG A 35 9.12 1.44 -2.46
CA ARG A 35 8.39 1.75 -3.70
C ARG A 35 7.43 2.92 -3.50
N CYS A 36 6.61 2.89 -2.44
CA CYS A 36 5.67 3.96 -2.10
C CYS A 36 6.36 5.30 -1.85
N LYS A 37 7.49 5.30 -1.13
CA LYS A 37 8.34 6.48 -0.97
C LYS A 37 8.83 7.02 -2.32
N GLY A 38 9.25 6.13 -3.22
CA GLY A 38 9.71 6.49 -4.56
C GLY A 38 8.62 7.15 -5.39
N LEU A 39 7.40 6.60 -5.35
CA LEU A 39 6.23 7.21 -5.99
C LEU A 39 5.94 8.59 -5.41
N ALA A 40 5.88 8.71 -4.08
CA ALA A 40 5.59 9.98 -3.41
C ALA A 40 6.59 11.07 -3.79
N VAL A 41 7.90 10.77 -3.69
CA VAL A 41 8.95 11.71 -4.08
C VAL A 41 8.87 12.06 -5.56
N GLY A 42 8.66 11.08 -6.44
CA GLY A 42 8.58 11.33 -7.89
C GLY A 42 7.34 12.12 -8.32
N MET A 43 6.26 12.06 -7.53
CA MET A 43 5.02 12.82 -7.77
C MET A 43 4.99 14.17 -7.04
N GLY A 44 5.96 14.44 -6.16
CA GLY A 44 5.98 15.64 -5.31
C GLY A 44 4.98 15.60 -4.15
N ALA A 45 4.56 14.41 -3.72
CA ALA A 45 3.69 14.20 -2.56
C ALA A 45 4.51 14.05 -1.26
N ASP A 46 3.84 14.11 -0.11
CA ASP A 46 4.49 13.89 1.18
C ASP A 46 5.09 12.48 1.28
N ALA A 47 6.36 12.41 1.71
CA ALA A 47 7.09 11.17 1.86
C ALA A 47 7.64 10.96 3.29
N ALA A 48 7.25 11.81 4.24
CA ALA A 48 7.80 11.82 5.58
C ALA A 48 7.40 10.56 6.36
N GLY A 49 6.14 10.12 6.24
CA GLY A 49 5.65 8.89 6.84
C GLY A 49 6.43 7.65 6.38
N PHE A 50 6.62 7.50 5.06
CA PHE A 50 7.40 6.40 4.50
C PHE A 50 8.86 6.42 4.93
N THR A 51 9.47 7.61 4.97
CA THR A 51 10.87 7.76 5.39
C THR A 51 11.06 7.31 6.84
N SER A 52 10.10 7.63 7.71
CA SER A 52 10.12 7.21 9.11
C SER A 52 9.93 5.70 9.25
N PHE A 53 8.96 5.12 8.52
CA PHE A 53 8.72 3.67 8.48
C PHE A 53 9.97 2.90 8.02
N ILE A 54 10.55 3.29 6.88
CA ILE A 54 11.74 2.64 6.31
C ILE A 54 12.93 2.74 7.26
N LYS A 55 13.12 3.89 7.92
CA LYS A 55 14.20 4.07 8.89
C LYS A 55 14.05 3.11 10.07
N THR A 56 12.85 2.99 10.64
CA THR A 56 12.58 2.09 11.76
C THR A 56 12.76 0.63 11.36
N GLU A 57 12.18 0.24 10.24
CA GLU A 57 12.13 -1.16 9.81
C GLU A 57 13.41 -1.63 9.14
N GLY A 58 14.30 -0.73 8.70
CA GLY A 58 15.55 -1.06 8.02
C GLY A 58 16.69 -1.47 8.95
N VAL A 59 16.67 -1.08 10.23
CA VAL A 59 17.82 -1.26 11.15
C VAL A 59 18.23 -2.72 11.32
N SER A 60 17.26 -3.64 11.29
CA SER A 60 17.47 -5.05 11.56
C SER A 60 17.49 -5.92 10.30
N ARG A 61 17.48 -5.32 9.11
CA ARG A 61 17.37 -6.05 7.84
C ARG A 61 18.73 -6.38 7.23
N LEU A 62 18.75 -7.45 6.46
CA LEU A 62 19.91 -7.87 5.68
C LEU A 62 20.23 -6.83 4.61
N ASP A 63 21.53 -6.67 4.31
CA ASP A 63 22.03 -5.69 3.33
C ASP A 63 21.39 -5.86 1.94
N VAL A 64 21.18 -7.10 1.50
CA VAL A 64 20.50 -7.41 0.22
C VAL A 64 19.06 -6.88 0.17
N ILE A 65 18.37 -6.76 1.31
CA ILE A 65 17.02 -6.20 1.39
C ILE A 65 17.08 -4.67 1.37
N LEU A 66 18.09 -4.07 2.00
CA LEU A 66 18.34 -2.63 1.95
C LEU A 66 18.60 -2.18 0.50
N GLN A 67 19.52 -2.86 -0.18
CA GLN A 67 19.86 -2.58 -1.58
C GLN A 67 18.62 -2.72 -2.50
N ARG A 68 17.86 -3.80 -2.36
CA ARG A 68 16.61 -3.97 -3.13
C ARG A 68 15.58 -2.89 -2.82
N GLY A 69 15.55 -2.38 -1.59
CA GLY A 69 14.73 -1.23 -1.20
C GLY A 69 15.10 0.02 -1.99
N ASP A 70 16.38 0.36 -2.09
CA ASP A 70 16.86 1.50 -2.87
C ASP A 70 16.58 1.35 -4.37
N GLU A 71 16.68 0.12 -4.89
CA GLU A 71 16.29 -0.20 -6.27
C GLU A 71 14.80 0.06 -6.51
N GLU A 72 13.93 -0.40 -5.61
CA GLU A 72 12.48 -0.17 -5.70
C GLU A 72 12.12 1.31 -5.58
N PHE A 73 12.78 2.04 -4.67
CA PHE A 73 12.64 3.50 -4.57
C PHE A 73 13.00 4.19 -5.88
N THR A 74 14.16 3.87 -6.45
CA THR A 74 14.65 4.51 -7.68
C THR A 74 13.75 4.17 -8.87
N ARG A 75 13.35 2.90 -8.98
CA ARG A 75 12.44 2.42 -10.03
C ARG A 75 11.07 3.10 -9.94
N ALA A 76 10.52 3.24 -8.75
CA ALA A 76 9.22 3.88 -8.52
C ALA A 76 9.29 5.38 -8.81
N LYS A 77 10.34 6.07 -8.36
CA LYS A 77 10.56 7.49 -8.67
C LYS A 77 10.63 7.76 -10.16
N ARG A 78 11.27 6.86 -10.94
CA ARG A 78 11.29 6.94 -12.41
C ARG A 78 9.91 6.67 -13.01
N GLN A 79 9.15 5.71 -12.46
CA GLN A 79 7.77 5.44 -12.91
C GLN A 79 6.87 6.66 -12.73
N ALA A 80 6.96 7.36 -11.60
CA ALA A 80 6.19 8.56 -11.30
C ALA A 80 6.40 9.72 -12.31
N ALA A 81 7.55 9.76 -12.99
CA ALA A 81 7.81 10.73 -14.05
C ALA A 81 7.00 10.45 -15.34
N ASN A 82 6.44 9.26 -15.51
CA ASN A 82 5.66 8.91 -16.69
C ASN A 82 4.24 9.48 -16.59
N ALA A 83 3.93 10.45 -17.45
CA ALA A 83 2.63 11.12 -17.48
C ALA A 83 1.44 10.17 -17.67
N ASN A 84 1.60 9.13 -18.49
CA ASN A 84 0.55 8.16 -18.81
C ASN A 84 0.11 7.27 -17.62
N LEU A 85 0.89 7.24 -16.54
CA LEU A 85 0.63 6.37 -15.39
C LEU A 85 0.21 7.14 -14.14
N LYS A 86 0.14 8.48 -14.20
CA LYS A 86 -0.04 9.32 -13.01
C LYS A 86 -1.31 8.98 -12.22
N ASP A 87 -2.44 8.78 -12.87
CA ASP A 87 -3.70 8.46 -12.18
C ASP A 87 -3.63 7.09 -11.47
N LYS A 88 -3.02 6.09 -12.12
CA LYS A 88 -2.83 4.76 -11.53
C LYS A 88 -1.86 4.79 -10.35
N LEU A 89 -0.75 5.52 -10.50
CA LEU A 89 0.25 5.65 -9.44
C LEU A 89 -0.26 6.50 -8.27
N ALA A 90 -1.13 7.49 -8.53
CA ALA A 90 -1.84 8.23 -7.49
C ALA A 90 -2.79 7.30 -6.71
N ALA A 91 -3.53 6.43 -7.40
CA ALA A 91 -4.38 5.44 -6.75
C ALA A 91 -3.58 4.43 -5.91
N GLU A 92 -2.40 4.01 -6.38
CA GLU A 92 -1.46 3.17 -5.62
C GLU A 92 -0.98 3.89 -4.35
N LEU A 93 -0.61 5.17 -4.48
CA LEU A 93 -0.13 5.98 -3.37
C LEU A 93 -1.21 6.23 -2.30
N ASN A 94 -2.45 6.50 -2.72
CA ASN A 94 -3.56 6.79 -1.81
C ASN A 94 -4.24 5.53 -1.24
N GLY A 95 -4.06 4.37 -1.88
CA GLY A 95 -4.64 3.11 -1.44
C GLY A 95 -3.62 2.25 -0.68
N PRO A 96 -2.98 1.28 -1.33
CA PRO A 96 -2.09 0.32 -0.68
C PRO A 96 -0.91 0.96 0.07
N CYS A 97 -0.40 2.10 -0.41
CA CYS A 97 0.70 2.77 0.27
C CYS A 97 0.30 3.45 1.58
N ALA A 98 -0.98 3.80 1.79
CA ALA A 98 -1.44 4.45 3.03
C ALA A 98 -1.12 3.62 4.28
N ALA A 99 -1.05 2.28 4.14
CA ALA A 99 -0.68 1.36 5.22
C ALA A 99 0.71 1.63 5.85
N TYR A 100 1.61 2.29 5.11
CA TYR A 100 2.99 2.55 5.56
C TYR A 100 3.23 4.02 5.98
N MET A 101 2.21 4.89 5.93
CA MET A 101 2.34 6.30 6.29
C MET A 101 2.16 6.56 7.79
N THR A 102 1.40 5.71 8.49
CA THR A 102 1.29 5.77 9.94
C THR A 102 2.52 5.07 10.53
N GLY A 103 3.52 5.85 10.90
CA GLY A 103 4.79 5.34 11.43
C GLY A 103 4.53 4.36 12.58
N SER A 104 5.11 3.17 12.46
CA SER A 104 5.35 2.25 13.57
C SER A 104 4.11 1.87 14.41
N GLY A 105 3.39 0.81 14.00
CA GLY A 105 2.68 -0.04 14.98
C GLY A 105 1.28 0.38 15.43
N GLN A 106 0.51 1.10 14.60
CA GLN A 106 -0.94 1.18 14.81
C GLN A 106 -1.66 1.07 13.46
N ALA A 107 -1.72 -0.16 12.96
CA ALA A 107 -2.78 -0.55 12.04
C ALA A 107 -4.12 -0.43 12.80
N MET A 108 -4.71 0.75 12.77
CA MET A 108 -6.14 1.00 12.94
C MET A 108 -6.79 0.22 14.11
N ALA A 109 -6.29 0.39 15.33
CA ALA A 109 -7.10 0.23 16.53
C ALA A 109 -7.63 1.63 16.91
N GLY A 110 -8.73 2.06 16.30
CA GLY A 110 -9.27 3.38 16.59
C GLY A 110 -10.34 3.83 15.61
N GLY A 111 -11.44 3.10 15.54
CA GLY A 111 -12.55 3.50 14.67
C GLY A 111 -13.78 2.60 14.72
N ALA A 112 -14.08 1.99 15.87
CA ALA A 112 -15.42 1.43 16.12
C ALA A 112 -16.07 2.24 17.24
N SER A 113 -16.35 3.51 16.94
CA SER A 113 -17.33 4.28 17.70
C SER A 113 -18.69 3.61 17.56
N ALA A 114 -19.18 3.13 18.70
CA ALA A 114 -20.58 2.98 19.10
C ALA A 114 -21.68 3.21 18.03
N ALA A 115 -22.37 2.14 17.66
CA ALA A 115 -23.79 2.04 17.29
C ALA A 115 -24.05 0.56 16.94
N THR A 116 -25.03 -0.19 17.43
CA THR A 116 -26.24 0.11 18.21
C THR A 116 -26.69 -1.23 18.80
N ALA A 117 -27.03 -1.23 20.09
CA ALA A 117 -27.87 -2.24 20.69
C ALA A 117 -29.33 -2.02 20.24
N ALA A 118 -30.04 -3.07 19.82
CA ALA A 118 -31.45 -3.33 20.17
C ALA A 118 -32.04 -4.45 19.29
N HIS A 119 -32.51 -5.48 19.99
CA HIS A 119 -33.70 -6.32 19.75
C HIS A 119 -34.00 -6.87 18.36
#